data_AF-A0A949W6L2-F1
#
_entry.id   AF-A0A949W6L2-F1
#
_cell.length_a   1.000
_cell.length_b   1.000
_cell.length_c   1.000
_cell.angle_alpha   90.00
_cell.angle_beta   90.00
_cell.angle_gamma   90.00
#
_symmetry.space_group_name_H-M   'P 1'
#
loop_
_entity.id
_entity.type
_entity.pdbx_description
1 polymer ?
#
loop_
_entity_poly.entity_id
_entity_poly.type
_entity_poly.pdbx_seq_one_letter_code
_entity_poly.pdbx_strand_id
1 'polypeptide(L)'
;MKNENDIEVLGFIVSCYSYGNVSQINRFAAKLTERTGNNFYEFTSNYSEHKDKKFLSGLNYRFNSEKDLSELIKRTGKILRQYKSLKNAFAESYDEKDADIIPALTEFVSLFKNEKKISNSFGYLVPSPADNSACKRLNLFLRWMVRKDEIDFGIWSNVINKAKLIMPVDTHVYKISRELKLINRKSCDLKFAVELTNRLKKFDESDPVKYDFALCHYGMEREE
;
A
#
# COMPACT_ATOMS: atom_id res chain seq x y z
N MET A 1 5.11 10.10 14.60
CA MET A 1 4.14 9.32 15.40
C MET A 1 4.91 8.26 16.16
N LYS A 2 4.57 7.99 17.43
CA LYS A 2 5.24 6.94 18.24
C LYS A 2 4.42 5.65 18.35
N ASN A 3 3.17 5.64 17.89
CA ASN A 3 2.24 4.52 18.01
C ASN A 3 2.22 3.69 16.71
N GLU A 4 2.50 2.39 16.81
CA GLU A 4 2.51 1.46 15.68
C GLU A 4 1.13 1.36 15.00
N ASN A 5 0.04 1.43 15.77
CA ASN A 5 -1.32 1.39 15.22
C ASN A 5 -1.63 2.61 14.35
N ASP A 6 -1.14 3.79 14.73
CA ASP A 6 -1.29 5.00 13.91
C ASP A 6 -0.43 4.91 12.65
N ILE A 7 0.81 4.40 12.76
CA ILE A 7 1.71 4.19 11.62
C ILE A 7 1.06 3.23 10.61
N GLU A 8 0.51 2.11 11.08
CA GLU A 8 -0.17 1.11 10.25
C GLU A 8 -1.34 1.73 9.48
N VAL A 9 -2.28 2.34 10.19
CA VAL A 9 -3.52 2.85 9.58
C VAL A 9 -3.22 4.04 8.66
N LEU A 10 -2.38 4.97 9.09
CA LEU A 10 -2.00 6.10 8.24
C LEU A 10 -1.18 5.65 7.04
N GLY A 11 -0.23 4.73 7.23
CA GLY A 11 0.58 4.14 6.17
C GLY A 11 -0.29 3.51 5.09
N PHE A 12 -1.31 2.75 5.48
CA PHE A 12 -2.27 2.17 4.53
C PHE A 12 -3.03 3.25 3.77
N ILE A 13 -3.67 4.20 4.46
CA ILE A 13 -4.45 5.26 3.81
C ILE A 13 -3.57 6.09 2.87
N VAL A 14 -2.40 6.53 3.32
CA VAL A 14 -1.46 7.31 2.50
C VAL A 14 -0.95 6.49 1.30
N SER A 15 -0.74 5.18 1.45
CA SER A 15 -0.34 4.32 0.33
C SER A 15 -1.40 4.32 -0.78
N CYS A 16 -2.70 4.27 -0.43
CA CYS A 16 -3.80 4.37 -1.40
C CYS A 16 -3.76 5.69 -2.18
N TYR A 17 -3.23 6.77 -1.60
CA TYR A 17 -3.06 8.07 -2.27
C TYR A 17 -1.66 8.31 -2.86
N SER A 18 -0.75 7.34 -2.76
CA SER A 18 0.65 7.47 -3.19
C SER A 18 0.83 7.34 -4.72
N TYR A 19 0.17 8.24 -5.46
CA TYR A 19 0.27 8.39 -6.90
C TYR A 19 0.35 9.88 -7.28
N GLY A 20 1.28 10.24 -8.16
CA GLY A 20 1.63 11.64 -8.45
C GLY A 20 2.90 12.09 -7.74
N ASN A 21 3.08 13.41 -7.60
CA ASN A 21 4.30 13.97 -7.01
C ASN A 21 4.29 13.85 -5.47
N VAL A 22 5.42 13.44 -4.90
CA VAL A 22 5.70 13.34 -3.45
C VAL A 22 5.25 14.58 -2.67
N SER A 23 5.43 15.78 -3.22
CA SER A 23 4.99 17.04 -2.60
C SER A 23 3.48 17.11 -2.37
N GLN A 24 2.68 16.57 -3.30
CA GLN A 24 1.22 16.52 -3.15
C GLN A 24 0.82 15.47 -2.10
N ILE A 25 1.48 14.31 -2.12
CA ILE A 25 1.25 13.21 -1.16
C ILE A 25 1.53 13.71 0.27
N ASN A 26 2.67 14.37 0.48
CA ASN A 26 3.05 14.91 1.79
C ASN A 26 2.07 15.97 2.29
N ARG A 27 1.61 16.88 1.41
CA ARG A 27 0.58 17.87 1.79
C ARG A 27 -0.75 17.21 2.16
N PHE A 28 -1.13 16.15 1.47
CA PHE A 28 -2.34 15.40 1.78
C PHE A 28 -2.23 14.71 3.15
N ALA A 29 -1.14 13.99 3.39
CA ALA A 29 -0.87 13.31 4.66
C ALA A 29 -0.78 14.31 5.83
N ALA A 30 -0.12 15.45 5.65
CA ALA A 30 -0.01 16.51 6.65
C ALA A 30 -1.38 17.09 7.03
N LYS A 31 -2.22 17.43 6.04
CA LYS A 31 -3.59 17.92 6.30
C LYS A 31 -4.45 16.89 7.00
N LEU A 32 -4.33 15.62 6.63
CA LEU A 32 -5.11 14.54 7.22
C LEU A 32 -4.74 14.32 8.69
N THR A 33 -3.44 14.31 9.00
CA THR A 33 -2.93 14.15 10.37
C THR A 33 -3.23 15.35 11.27
N GLU A 34 -3.08 16.58 10.75
CA GLU A 34 -3.45 17.81 11.43
C GLU A 34 -4.91 17.81 11.87
N ARG A 35 -5.83 17.47 10.95
CA ARG A 35 -7.27 17.50 11.21
C ARG A 35 -7.77 16.38 12.13
N THR A 36 -6.99 15.32 12.31
CA THR A 36 -7.34 14.17 13.15
C THR A 36 -6.55 14.14 14.46
N GLY A 37 -5.74 15.17 14.74
CA GLY A 37 -5.02 15.31 16.01
C GLY A 37 -3.94 14.26 16.25
N ASN A 38 -3.38 13.67 15.17
CA ASN A 38 -2.38 12.59 15.22
C ASN A 38 -2.82 11.29 15.95
N ASN A 39 -4.12 11.10 16.21
CA ASN A 39 -4.68 9.86 16.76
C ASN A 39 -5.54 9.17 15.70
N PHE A 40 -4.88 8.77 14.62
CA PHE A 40 -5.53 8.37 13.37
C PHE A 40 -6.14 6.97 13.45
N TYR A 41 -5.58 6.06 14.24
CA TYR A 41 -6.16 4.76 14.54
C TYR A 41 -7.51 4.92 15.24
N GLU A 42 -7.58 5.73 16.30
CA GLU A 42 -8.80 5.93 17.08
C GLU A 42 -9.86 6.66 16.24
N PHE A 43 -9.45 7.70 15.50
CA PHE A 43 -10.32 8.39 14.56
C PHE A 43 -10.92 7.43 13.54
N THR A 44 -10.09 6.58 12.92
CA THR A 44 -10.54 5.64 11.88
C THR A 44 -11.44 4.54 12.45
N SER A 45 -11.06 3.98 13.61
CA SER A 45 -11.81 2.91 14.28
C SER A 45 -13.21 3.34 14.71
N ASN A 46 -13.38 4.60 15.09
CA ASN A 46 -14.65 5.16 15.54
C ASN A 46 -15.35 6.06 14.50
N TYR A 47 -14.79 6.16 13.29
CA TYR A 47 -15.27 7.07 12.26
C TYR A 47 -16.77 6.87 11.97
N SER A 48 -17.54 7.93 12.15
CA SER A 48 -18.94 8.01 11.80
C SER A 48 -19.14 9.09 10.75
N GLU A 49 -19.57 8.69 9.54
CA GLU A 49 -19.79 9.64 8.44
C GLU A 49 -20.73 10.81 8.82
N HIS A 50 -21.73 10.56 9.66
CA HIS A 50 -22.62 11.61 10.15
C HIS A 50 -21.90 12.68 10.99
N LYS A 51 -20.99 12.27 11.88
CA LYS A 51 -20.35 13.15 12.87
C LYS A 51 -19.02 13.72 12.38
N ASP A 52 -18.28 12.93 11.61
CA ASP A 52 -16.85 13.12 11.41
C ASP A 52 -16.47 13.52 9.98
N LYS A 53 -17.40 13.45 9.01
CA LYS A 53 -17.12 13.87 7.62
C LYS A 53 -16.56 15.30 7.50
N LYS A 54 -16.90 16.17 8.45
CA LYS A 54 -16.40 17.56 8.52
C LYS A 54 -14.87 17.64 8.61
N PHE A 55 -14.22 16.65 9.24
CA PHE A 55 -12.77 16.57 9.31
C PHE A 55 -12.14 16.26 7.95
N LEU A 56 -12.88 15.63 7.04
CA LEU A 56 -12.43 15.27 5.71
C LEU A 56 -12.82 16.31 4.64
N SER A 57 -13.62 17.31 5.00
CA SER A 57 -14.17 18.31 4.08
C SER A 57 -13.09 19.10 3.33
N GLY A 58 -13.14 19.11 2.00
CA GLY A 58 -12.17 19.73 1.10
C GLY A 58 -10.88 18.92 0.91
N LEU A 59 -10.74 17.72 1.49
CA LEU A 59 -9.59 16.83 1.23
C LEU A 59 -9.79 16.03 -0.06
N ASN A 60 -9.82 16.73 -1.19
CA ASN A 60 -9.76 16.09 -2.50
C ASN A 60 -8.29 15.83 -2.88
N TYR A 61 -8.04 14.73 -3.58
CA TYR A 61 -6.72 14.38 -4.09
C TYR A 61 -6.85 13.91 -5.54
N ARG A 62 -6.35 14.74 -6.47
CA ARG A 62 -6.46 14.50 -7.92
C ARG A 62 -7.91 14.21 -8.32
N PHE A 63 -8.23 13.00 -8.76
CA PHE A 63 -9.58 12.61 -9.15
C PHE A 63 -10.36 11.89 -8.03
N ASN A 64 -9.73 11.65 -6.87
CA ASN A 64 -10.42 11.12 -5.70
C ASN A 64 -10.98 12.27 -4.85
N SER A 65 -12.24 12.13 -4.50
CA SER A 65 -12.99 13.09 -3.70
C SER A 65 -12.85 12.82 -2.20
N GLU A 66 -13.23 13.79 -1.38
CA GLU A 66 -13.44 13.60 0.06
C GLU A 66 -14.41 12.46 0.39
N LYS A 67 -15.36 12.15 -0.52
CA LYS A 67 -16.30 11.03 -0.37
C LYS A 67 -15.59 9.69 -0.51
N ASP A 68 -14.64 9.59 -1.44
CA ASP A 68 -13.82 8.39 -1.58
C ASP A 68 -12.93 8.19 -0.34
N LEU A 69 -12.40 9.28 0.22
CA LEU A 69 -11.64 9.24 1.48
C LEU A 69 -12.50 8.81 2.67
N SER A 70 -13.69 9.40 2.80
CA SER A 70 -14.69 9.03 3.81
C SER A 70 -15.04 7.54 3.73
N GLU A 71 -15.27 7.02 2.51
CA GLU A 71 -15.54 5.61 2.29
C GLU A 71 -14.35 4.73 2.70
N LEU A 72 -13.12 5.12 2.33
CA LEU A 72 -11.91 4.36 2.66
C LEU A 72 -11.70 4.28 4.17
N ILE A 73 -11.86 5.40 4.88
CA ILE A 73 -11.73 5.46 6.34
C ILE A 73 -12.84 4.63 7.01
N LYS A 74 -14.08 4.74 6.54
CA LYS A 74 -15.22 3.94 7.05
C LYS A 74 -14.96 2.44 6.91
N ARG A 75 -14.52 1.98 5.74
CA ARG A 75 -14.23 0.56 5.47
C ARG A 75 -13.03 0.07 6.28
N THR A 76 -11.98 0.89 6.38
CA THR A 76 -10.83 0.62 7.25
C THR A 76 -11.27 0.47 8.70
N GLY A 77 -12.10 1.38 9.21
CA GLY A 77 -12.65 1.29 10.57
C GLY A 77 -13.45 0.02 10.83
N LYS A 78 -14.22 -0.47 9.85
CA LYS A 78 -14.93 -1.76 9.96
C LYS A 78 -13.94 -2.93 10.15
N ILE A 79 -12.87 -2.95 9.36
CA ILE A 79 -11.81 -3.95 9.47
C ILE A 79 -11.12 -3.85 10.82
N LEU A 80 -10.76 -2.65 11.28
CA LEU A 80 -10.14 -2.45 12.59
C LEU A 80 -11.03 -2.92 13.75
N ARG A 81 -12.33 -2.66 13.71
CA ARG A 81 -13.24 -3.14 14.77
C ARG A 81 -13.34 -4.67 14.83
N GLN A 82 -13.31 -5.32 13.65
CA GLN A 82 -13.39 -6.77 13.51
C GLN A 82 -12.08 -7.48 13.88
N TYR A 83 -10.96 -7.05 13.29
CA TYR A 83 -9.66 -7.74 13.38
C TYR A 83 -8.67 -7.09 14.35
N LYS A 84 -9.01 -5.93 14.93
CA LYS A 84 -8.18 -5.10 15.83
C LYS A 84 -6.98 -4.40 15.19
N SER A 85 -6.51 -4.85 14.04
CA SER A 85 -5.46 -4.18 13.25
C SER A 85 -5.54 -4.60 11.78
N LEU A 86 -4.90 -3.85 10.89
CA LEU A 86 -4.72 -4.26 9.50
C LEU A 86 -3.75 -5.44 9.39
N LYS A 87 -2.74 -5.53 10.28
CA LYS A 87 -1.84 -6.68 10.40
C LYS A 87 -2.61 -7.97 10.59
N ASN A 88 -3.51 -7.99 11.58
CA ASN A 88 -4.31 -9.17 11.88
C ASN A 88 -5.24 -9.51 10.70
N ALA A 89 -5.91 -8.51 10.12
CA ALA A 89 -6.77 -8.74 8.96
C ALA A 89 -6.02 -9.33 7.76
N PHE A 90 -4.79 -8.92 7.53
CA PHE A 90 -3.93 -9.48 6.48
C PHE A 90 -3.44 -10.90 6.85
N ALA A 91 -3.06 -11.11 8.11
CA ALA A 91 -2.53 -12.38 8.61
C ALA A 91 -3.55 -13.54 8.55
N GLU A 92 -4.85 -13.25 8.64
CA GLU A 92 -5.91 -14.27 8.53
C GLU A 92 -5.88 -15.05 7.21
N SER A 93 -5.34 -14.45 6.13
CA SER A 93 -5.23 -15.07 4.81
C SER A 93 -3.78 -15.30 4.39
N TYR A 94 -2.82 -15.11 5.30
CA TYR A 94 -1.41 -15.36 5.03
C TYR A 94 -1.03 -16.79 5.37
N ASP A 95 -0.58 -17.55 4.36
CA ASP A 95 -0.02 -18.89 4.54
C ASP A 95 1.48 -18.90 4.19
N GLU A 96 2.31 -19.40 5.12
CA GLU A 96 3.75 -19.59 4.88
C GLU A 96 4.04 -20.62 3.77
N LYS A 97 3.06 -21.43 3.35
CA LYS A 97 3.18 -22.34 2.21
C LYS A 97 2.98 -21.66 0.87
N ASP A 98 2.34 -20.50 0.82
CA ASP A 98 2.16 -19.76 -0.42
C ASP A 98 3.50 -19.27 -0.97
N ALA A 99 3.65 -19.21 -2.29
CA ALA A 99 4.90 -18.77 -2.91
C ALA A 99 5.24 -17.30 -2.60
N ASP A 100 4.21 -16.47 -2.42
CA ASP A 100 4.30 -15.04 -2.15
C ASP A 100 3.02 -14.54 -1.45
N ILE A 101 2.94 -13.23 -1.20
CA ILE A 101 1.82 -12.57 -0.51
C ILE A 101 0.55 -12.38 -1.36
N ILE A 102 0.52 -12.74 -2.64
CA ILE A 102 -0.58 -12.37 -3.55
C ILE A 102 -1.93 -12.96 -3.09
N PRO A 103 -2.03 -14.23 -2.65
CA PRO A 103 -3.29 -14.77 -2.13
C PRO A 103 -3.82 -13.94 -0.94
N ALA A 104 -2.97 -13.70 0.06
CA ALA A 104 -3.30 -12.88 1.23
C ALA A 104 -3.70 -11.45 0.86
N LEU A 105 -2.97 -10.81 -0.05
CA LEU A 105 -3.29 -9.47 -0.53
C LEU A 105 -4.62 -9.42 -1.28
N THR A 106 -4.96 -10.47 -2.03
CA THR A 106 -6.23 -10.56 -2.75
C THR A 106 -7.40 -10.60 -1.78
N GLU A 107 -7.31 -11.44 -0.75
CA GLU A 107 -8.34 -11.52 0.30
C GLU A 107 -8.39 -10.24 1.16
N PHE A 108 -7.25 -9.68 1.51
CA PHE A 108 -7.20 -8.41 2.24
C PHE A 108 -7.92 -7.29 1.47
N VAL A 109 -7.70 -7.18 0.15
CA VAL A 109 -8.40 -6.21 -0.70
C VAL A 109 -9.89 -6.53 -0.82
N SER A 110 -10.27 -7.81 -0.80
CA SER A 110 -11.68 -8.23 -0.84
C SER A 110 -12.47 -7.67 0.35
N LEU A 111 -11.85 -7.53 1.53
CA LEU A 111 -12.47 -6.89 2.71
C LEU A 111 -12.91 -5.45 2.46
N PHE A 112 -12.16 -4.71 1.62
CA PHE A 112 -12.50 -3.35 1.22
C PHE A 112 -13.46 -3.30 0.04
N LYS A 113 -13.62 -4.39 -0.71
CA LYS A 113 -14.46 -4.45 -1.92
C LYS A 113 -15.76 -5.26 -1.74
N ASN A 114 -16.04 -5.80 -0.56
CA ASN A 114 -17.21 -6.64 -0.31
C ASN A 114 -18.54 -5.85 -0.12
N GLU A 115 -18.84 -4.90 -1.01
CA GLU A 115 -20.11 -4.14 -1.02
C GLU A 115 -20.75 -4.15 -2.42
N LYS A 116 -22.09 -4.11 -2.47
CA LYS A 116 -22.90 -4.27 -3.71
C LYS A 116 -22.56 -3.30 -4.85
N LYS A 117 -21.98 -2.13 -4.55
CA LYS A 117 -21.59 -1.14 -5.55
C LYS A 117 -20.33 -0.41 -5.10
N ILE A 118 -19.28 -0.46 -5.93
CA ILE A 118 -18.05 0.29 -5.74
C ILE A 118 -17.94 1.32 -6.86
N SER A 119 -17.63 2.57 -6.52
CA SER A 119 -17.32 3.58 -7.54
C SER A 119 -15.99 3.27 -8.21
N ASN A 120 -15.84 3.61 -9.49
CA ASN A 120 -14.55 3.45 -10.19
C ASN A 120 -13.42 4.22 -9.48
N SER A 121 -13.73 5.39 -8.91
CA SER A 121 -12.80 6.20 -8.12
C SER A 121 -12.30 5.48 -6.86
N PHE A 122 -13.19 4.79 -6.13
CA PHE A 122 -12.82 3.98 -4.97
C PHE A 122 -12.06 2.72 -5.38
N GLY A 123 -12.50 2.03 -6.43
CA GLY A 123 -11.80 0.87 -6.99
C GLY A 123 -10.35 1.20 -7.38
N TYR A 124 -10.10 2.43 -7.82
CA TYR A 124 -8.74 2.93 -8.04
C TYR A 124 -7.94 3.11 -6.75
N LEU A 125 -8.53 3.52 -5.61
CA LEU A 125 -7.78 3.70 -4.36
C LEU A 125 -7.20 2.39 -3.83
N VAL A 126 -7.95 1.30 -3.97
CA VAL A 126 -7.59 -0.03 -3.48
C VAL A 126 -7.49 -1.00 -4.66
N PRO A 127 -6.36 -1.02 -5.41
CA PRO A 127 -6.18 -1.95 -6.52
C PRO A 127 -6.17 -3.40 -6.03
N SER A 128 -6.65 -4.35 -6.85
CA SER A 128 -6.63 -5.78 -6.51
C SER A 128 -5.70 -6.56 -7.44
N PRO A 129 -4.94 -7.56 -6.92
CA PRO A 129 -4.23 -8.51 -7.77
C PRO A 129 -5.18 -9.29 -8.71
N ALA A 130 -6.43 -9.53 -8.29
CA ALA A 130 -7.47 -10.17 -9.10
C ALA A 130 -7.80 -9.39 -10.39
N ASP A 131 -7.57 -8.07 -10.39
CA ASP A 131 -7.74 -7.20 -11.55
C ASP A 131 -6.49 -7.15 -12.46
N ASN A 132 -5.53 -8.07 -12.25
CA ASN A 132 -4.19 -8.10 -12.87
C ASN A 132 -3.36 -6.82 -12.61
N SER A 133 -3.73 -6.03 -11.60
CA SER A 133 -2.98 -4.83 -11.22
C SER A 133 -1.64 -5.20 -10.60
N ALA A 134 -0.57 -4.47 -10.96
CA ALA A 134 0.72 -4.58 -10.28
C ALA A 134 0.66 -4.22 -8.78
N CYS A 135 -0.44 -3.63 -8.31
CA CYS A 135 -0.69 -3.29 -6.91
C CYS A 135 0.43 -2.48 -6.24
N LYS A 136 1.20 -1.69 -7.02
CA LYS A 136 2.37 -0.94 -6.57
C LYS A 136 2.18 -0.25 -5.22
N ARG A 137 1.06 0.44 -5.03
CA ARG A 137 0.74 1.18 -3.80
C ARG A 137 0.58 0.26 -2.58
N LEU A 138 -0.09 -0.88 -2.74
CA LEU A 138 -0.26 -1.85 -1.65
C LEU A 138 1.03 -2.65 -1.40
N ASN A 139 1.80 -2.96 -2.45
CA ASN A 139 3.12 -3.56 -2.29
C ASN A 139 4.08 -2.62 -1.55
N LEU A 140 3.98 -1.30 -1.80
CA LEU A 140 4.77 -0.29 -1.10
C LEU A 140 4.38 -0.22 0.39
N PHE A 141 3.08 -0.25 0.68
CA PHE A 141 2.58 -0.36 2.05
C PHE A 141 3.12 -1.61 2.76
N LEU A 142 2.98 -2.78 2.15
CA LEU A 142 3.46 -4.03 2.73
C LEU A 142 4.98 -4.03 2.91
N ARG A 143 5.74 -3.42 1.98
CA ARG A 143 7.17 -3.21 2.16
C ARG A 143 7.46 -2.43 3.44
N TRP A 144 6.84 -1.27 3.61
CA TRP A 144 7.00 -0.44 4.81
C TRP A 144 6.64 -1.17 6.10
N MET A 145 5.58 -1.99 6.09
CA MET A 145 5.11 -2.67 7.29
C MET A 145 5.96 -3.90 7.64
N VAL A 146 6.42 -4.66 6.65
CA VAL A 146 7.03 -5.98 6.85
C VAL A 146 8.55 -5.91 6.94
N ARG A 147 9.22 -5.10 6.12
CA ARG A 147 10.67 -4.92 6.20
C ARG A 147 11.06 -3.96 7.30
N LYS A 148 12.23 -4.20 7.90
CA LYS A 148 12.80 -3.37 8.96
C LYS A 148 14.21 -2.94 8.55
N ASP A 149 14.38 -1.64 8.28
CA ASP A 149 15.65 -0.99 8.00
C ASP A 149 15.56 0.52 8.35
N GLU A 150 16.46 1.35 7.81
CA GLU A 150 16.47 2.79 8.04
C GLU A 150 15.26 3.53 7.41
N ILE A 151 14.52 2.87 6.52
CA ILE A 151 13.42 3.45 5.73
C ILE A 151 12.07 2.80 6.08
N ASP A 152 12.04 1.47 6.18
CA ASP A 152 10.83 0.67 6.42
C ASP A 152 10.63 0.42 7.93
N PHE A 153 9.38 0.52 8.42
CA PHE A 153 9.04 0.46 9.84
C PHE A 153 9.18 -0.93 10.47
N GLY A 154 8.81 -1.99 9.74
CA GLY A 154 8.97 -3.37 10.19
C GLY A 154 8.04 -3.83 11.31
N ILE A 155 6.92 -3.15 11.52
CA ILE A 155 5.94 -3.45 12.58
C ILE A 155 5.14 -4.76 12.36
N TRP A 156 5.27 -5.36 11.18
CA TRP A 156 4.71 -6.67 10.80
C TRP A 156 5.79 -7.75 10.60
N SER A 157 7.06 -7.44 10.88
CA SER A 157 8.22 -8.31 10.57
C SER A 157 8.21 -9.68 11.28
N ASN A 158 7.45 -9.80 12.36
CA ASN A 158 7.28 -11.05 13.11
C ASN A 158 6.08 -11.90 12.66
N VAL A 159 5.26 -11.38 11.75
CA VAL A 159 4.04 -12.05 11.26
C VAL A 159 4.16 -12.45 9.80
N ILE A 160 4.81 -11.61 8.98
CA ILE A 160 4.92 -11.82 7.54
C ILE A 160 6.39 -11.96 7.16
N ASN A 161 6.72 -13.01 6.42
CA ASN A 161 8.07 -13.20 5.88
C ASN A 161 8.35 -12.24 4.72
N LYS A 162 9.34 -11.35 4.88
CA LYS A 162 9.76 -10.39 3.86
C LYS A 162 10.23 -11.02 2.54
N ALA A 163 10.70 -12.28 2.56
CA ALA A 163 11.07 -13.03 1.36
C ALA A 163 9.88 -13.28 0.39
N LYS A 164 8.64 -13.15 0.89
CA LYS A 164 7.41 -13.33 0.13
C LYS A 164 6.83 -12.04 -0.45
N LEU A 165 7.41 -10.88 -0.12
CA LEU A 165 6.94 -9.59 -0.63
C LEU A 165 7.10 -9.51 -2.16
N ILE A 166 6.23 -8.72 -2.79
CA ILE A 166 6.27 -8.40 -4.21
C ILE A 166 6.79 -6.98 -4.42
N MET A 167 7.61 -6.78 -5.44
CA MET A 167 8.16 -5.46 -5.79
C MET A 167 7.07 -4.41 -6.03
N PRO A 168 7.17 -3.22 -5.44
CA PRO A 168 6.28 -2.10 -5.74
C PRO A 168 6.69 -1.38 -7.03
N VAL A 169 6.37 -1.99 -8.18
CA VAL A 169 6.82 -1.50 -9.50
C VAL A 169 6.14 -0.20 -9.90
N ASP A 170 6.87 0.92 -9.83
CA ASP A 170 6.47 2.18 -10.46
C ASP A 170 7.08 2.37 -11.86
N THR A 171 6.92 3.56 -12.43
CA THR A 171 7.42 3.90 -13.76
C THR A 171 8.94 3.86 -13.85
N HIS A 172 9.65 4.30 -12.80
CA HIS A 172 11.11 4.32 -12.76
C HIS A 172 11.65 2.89 -12.60
N VAL A 173 11.11 2.13 -11.65
CA VAL A 173 11.45 0.72 -11.45
C VAL A 173 11.17 -0.08 -12.71
N TYR A 174 10.03 0.13 -13.36
CA TYR A 174 9.69 -0.51 -14.65
C TYR A 174 10.74 -0.18 -15.73
N LYS A 175 11.07 1.10 -15.91
CA LYS A 175 12.04 1.56 -16.92
C LYS A 175 13.42 0.97 -16.68
N ILE A 176 13.97 1.17 -15.48
CA ILE A 176 15.30 0.69 -15.11
C ILE A 176 15.40 -0.84 -15.17
N SER A 177 14.39 -1.57 -14.70
CA SER A 177 14.41 -3.04 -14.76
C SER A 177 14.49 -3.57 -16.19
N ARG A 178 13.90 -2.87 -17.16
CA ARG A 178 14.00 -3.22 -18.57
C ARG A 178 15.32 -2.81 -19.19
N GLU A 179 15.85 -1.65 -18.85
CA GLU A 179 17.17 -1.18 -19.30
C GLU A 179 18.30 -2.12 -18.82
N LEU A 180 18.21 -2.58 -17.57
CA LEU A 180 19.10 -3.58 -16.99
C LEU A 180 18.85 -5.00 -17.51
N LYS A 181 17.89 -5.19 -18.42
CA LYS A 181 17.50 -6.48 -19.01
C LYS A 181 17.11 -7.53 -17.97
N LEU A 182 16.61 -7.10 -16.80
CA LEU A 182 16.07 -8.01 -15.79
C LEU A 182 14.77 -8.65 -16.30
N ILE A 183 13.98 -7.88 -17.05
CA ILE A 183 12.66 -8.26 -17.56
C ILE A 183 12.48 -7.79 -19.01
N ASN A 184 11.91 -8.67 -19.86
CA ASN A 184 11.58 -8.36 -21.26
C ASN A 184 10.10 -8.00 -21.48
N ARG A 185 9.23 -8.30 -20.51
CA ARG A 185 7.79 -8.00 -20.55
C ARG A 185 7.53 -6.51 -20.72
N LYS A 186 6.59 -6.15 -21.60
CA LYS A 186 6.21 -4.76 -21.91
C LYS A 186 5.06 -4.22 -21.06
N SER A 187 4.17 -5.09 -20.58
CA SER A 187 3.05 -4.67 -19.73
C SER A 187 3.52 -4.52 -18.29
N CYS A 188 3.25 -3.38 -17.67
CA CYS A 188 3.50 -3.17 -16.23
C CYS A 188 2.27 -3.64 -15.43
N ASP A 189 2.14 -4.96 -15.29
CA ASP A 189 1.03 -5.63 -14.61
C ASP A 189 1.53 -6.55 -13.48
N LEU A 190 0.61 -7.28 -12.82
CA LEU A 190 0.97 -8.19 -11.73
C LEU A 190 2.07 -9.18 -12.12
N LYS A 191 1.99 -9.72 -13.34
CA LYS A 191 2.98 -10.67 -13.87
C LYS A 191 4.36 -10.02 -13.97
N PHE A 192 4.45 -8.75 -14.37
CA PHE A 192 5.71 -8.02 -14.37
C PHE A 192 6.30 -7.92 -12.96
N ALA A 193 5.49 -7.54 -11.97
CA ALA A 193 5.95 -7.40 -10.59
C ALA A 193 6.45 -8.73 -10.01
N VAL A 194 5.72 -9.83 -10.25
CA VAL A 194 6.13 -11.19 -9.85
C VAL A 194 7.41 -11.62 -10.56
N GLU A 195 7.50 -11.45 -11.87
CA GLU A 195 8.68 -11.83 -12.65
C GLU A 195 9.92 -11.05 -12.20
N LEU A 196 9.79 -9.73 -11.98
CA LEU A 196 10.87 -8.91 -11.44
C LEU A 196 11.30 -9.38 -10.06
N THR A 197 10.35 -9.63 -9.16
CA THR A 197 10.63 -10.13 -7.81
C THR A 197 11.41 -11.45 -7.86
N ASN A 198 11.00 -12.39 -8.72
CA ASN A 198 11.68 -13.67 -8.90
C ASN A 198 13.09 -13.54 -9.50
N ARG A 199 13.33 -12.52 -10.33
CA ARG A 199 14.69 -12.19 -10.79
C ARG A 199 15.53 -11.65 -9.65
N LEU A 200 14.96 -10.78 -8.81
CA LEU A 200 15.66 -10.18 -7.68
C LEU A 200 15.99 -11.20 -6.57
N LYS A 201 15.16 -12.24 -6.40
CA LYS A 201 15.45 -13.39 -5.52
C LYS A 201 16.77 -14.09 -5.85
N LYS A 202 17.28 -13.97 -7.09
CA LYS A 202 18.59 -14.54 -7.47
C LYS A 202 19.78 -13.77 -6.85
N PHE A 203 19.58 -12.52 -6.45
CA PHE A 203 20.60 -11.71 -5.78
C PHE A 203 20.45 -11.78 -4.25
N ASP A 204 19.20 -11.79 -3.75
CA ASP A 204 18.91 -12.07 -2.35
C ASP A 204 17.51 -12.69 -2.23
N GLU A 205 17.48 -13.99 -1.91
CA GLU A 205 16.23 -14.74 -1.73
C GLU A 205 15.52 -14.37 -0.43
N SER A 206 16.27 -14.00 0.61
CA SER A 206 15.72 -13.66 1.92
C SER A 206 15.04 -12.30 1.94
N ASP A 207 15.37 -11.43 0.99
CA ASP A 207 14.83 -10.07 0.93
C ASP A 207 14.85 -9.46 -0.49
N PRO A 208 14.03 -10.00 -1.41
CA PRO A 208 14.09 -9.63 -2.83
C PRO A 208 13.61 -8.20 -3.11
N VAL A 209 12.88 -7.57 -2.18
CA VAL A 209 12.36 -6.21 -2.39
C VAL A 209 13.27 -5.09 -1.87
N LYS A 210 14.45 -5.43 -1.35
CA LYS A 210 15.46 -4.44 -0.87
C LYS A 210 15.99 -3.52 -1.95
N TYR A 211 15.90 -3.98 -3.18
CA TYR A 211 16.40 -3.26 -4.34
C TYR A 211 15.45 -2.15 -4.81
N ASP A 212 14.25 -2.03 -4.24
CA ASP A 212 13.28 -1.01 -4.67
C ASP A 212 13.83 0.41 -4.55
N PHE A 213 14.44 0.75 -3.40
CA PHE A 213 15.01 2.07 -3.19
C PHE A 213 16.08 2.38 -4.24
N ALA A 214 17.04 1.46 -4.45
CA ALA A 214 18.12 1.65 -5.41
C ALA A 214 17.63 1.75 -6.86
N LEU A 215 16.69 0.90 -7.28
CA LEU A 215 16.13 0.92 -8.63
C LEU A 215 15.30 2.18 -8.90
N CYS A 216 14.55 2.65 -7.91
CA CYS A 216 13.76 3.87 -8.01
C CYS A 216 14.67 5.11 -8.08
N HIS A 217 15.63 5.26 -7.16
CA HIS A 217 16.50 6.45 -7.10
C HIS A 217 17.43 6.55 -8.31
N TYR A 218 18.02 5.44 -8.75
CA TYR A 218 18.81 5.43 -9.98
C TYR A 218 17.99 5.83 -11.22
N GLY A 219 16.69 5.51 -11.23
CA GLY A 219 15.77 5.94 -12.28
C GLY A 219 15.44 7.43 -12.22
N MET A 220 15.38 8.01 -11.02
CA MET A 220 15.10 9.44 -10.82
C MET A 220 16.32 10.31 -11.13
N GLU A 221 17.52 9.95 -10.64
CA GLU A 221 18.78 10.70 -10.85
C GLU A 221 19.17 10.83 -12.33
N ARG A 222 18.70 9.93 -13.19
CA ARG A 222 18.97 9.97 -14.64
C ARG A 222 17.98 10.83 -15.43
N GLU A 223 16.92 11.31 -14.80
CA GLU A 223 15.90 12.16 -15.41
C GLU A 223 16.03 13.64 -14.99
N GLU A 224 16.93 13.93 -14.06
CA GLU A 224 17.44 15.27 -13.71
C GLU A 224 18.69 15.63 -14.53
#